data_AF-A0A0Q8TLS9-F1
#
_entry.id   AF-A0A0Q8TLS9-F1
#
_cell.length_a   1.000
_cell.length_b   1.000
_cell.length_c   1.000
_cell.angle_alpha   90.00
_cell.angle_beta   90.00
_cell.angle_gamma   90.00
#
_symmetry.space_group_name_H-M   'P 1'
#
loop_
_entity.id
_entity.type
_entity.pdbx_description
1 polymer ?
#
loop_
_entity_poly.entity_id
_entity_poly.type
_entity_poly.pdbx_seq_one_letter_code
_entity_poly.pdbx_strand_id
1 'polypeptide(L)'
;MPGLRESLADLQAGKFGAVHTPEQIAKRKAGRPRGSVKADAKVSTTLRLDPEVLAAFKATGAGWQTRVNDLLLADIQAGRHVKA
;
A
#
# COMPACT_ATOMS: atom_id res chain seq x y z
N MET A 1 -3.35 -22.90 -19.99
CA MET A 1 -2.64 -21.99 -19.06
C MET A 1 -1.15 -22.36 -19.01
N PRO A 2 -0.30 -21.74 -19.84
CA PRO A 2 1.11 -22.16 -20.01
C PRO A 2 2.04 -21.84 -18.83
N GLY A 3 1.72 -20.89 -17.94
CA GLY A 3 2.63 -20.48 -16.86
C GLY A 3 2.79 -21.45 -15.69
N LEU A 4 1.82 -22.34 -15.44
CA LEU A 4 1.85 -23.24 -14.26
C LEU A 4 2.92 -24.33 -14.40
N ARG A 5 3.13 -24.85 -15.61
CA ARG A 5 4.11 -25.92 -15.88
C ARG A 5 5.54 -25.40 -15.73
N GLU A 6 5.77 -24.16 -16.12
CA GLU A 6 7.05 -23.48 -16.00
C GLU A 6 7.42 -23.22 -14.54
N SER A 7 6.45 -22.77 -13.72
CA SER A 7 6.63 -22.62 -12.28
C SER A 7 6.91 -23.93 -11.55
N LEU A 8 6.28 -25.04 -11.96
CA LEU A 8 6.54 -26.36 -11.38
C LEU A 8 7.94 -26.90 -11.77
N ALA A 9 8.40 -26.62 -12.99
CA ALA A 9 9.73 -27.00 -13.44
C ALA A 9 10.83 -26.21 -12.69
N ASP A 10 10.62 -24.93 -12.42
CA ASP A 10 11.58 -24.10 -11.66
C ASP A 10 11.70 -24.56 -10.18
N LEU A 11 10.59 -25.01 -9.59
CA LEU A 11 10.57 -25.65 -8.26
C LEU A 11 11.31 -26.99 -8.24
N GLN A 12 11.07 -27.86 -9.23
CA GLN A 12 11.76 -29.15 -9.35
C GLN A 12 13.25 -28.98 -9.63
N ALA A 13 13.65 -27.88 -10.29
CA ALA A 13 15.04 -27.51 -10.54
C ALA A 13 15.72 -26.81 -9.34
N GLY A 14 15.02 -26.63 -8.21
CA GLY A 14 15.58 -26.01 -7.00
C GLY A 14 15.91 -24.52 -7.14
N LYS A 15 15.36 -23.85 -8.16
CA LYS A 15 15.54 -22.41 -8.39
C LYS A 15 14.55 -21.63 -7.52
N PHE A 16 14.75 -21.70 -6.21
CA PHE A 16 14.04 -20.82 -5.30
C PHE A 16 14.52 -19.38 -5.55
N GLY A 17 13.59 -18.42 -5.70
CA GLY A 17 13.94 -16.99 -5.70
C GLY A 17 14.83 -16.68 -4.49
N ALA A 18 15.85 -15.84 -4.69
CA ALA A 18 16.99 -15.68 -3.79
C ALA A 18 16.63 -15.84 -2.29
N VAL A 19 16.92 -17.03 -1.75
CA VAL A 19 16.73 -17.32 -0.33
C VAL A 19 17.86 -16.65 0.45
N HIS A 20 17.53 -15.67 1.28
CA HIS A 20 18.51 -14.98 2.11
C HIS A 20 18.81 -15.82 3.35
N THR A 21 20.11 -16.01 3.64
CA THR A 21 20.54 -16.70 4.87
C THR A 21 20.20 -15.86 6.11
N PRO A 22 20.01 -16.48 7.29
CA PRO A 22 19.74 -15.76 8.54
C PRO A 22 20.81 -14.69 8.84
N GLU A 23 22.07 -14.94 8.49
CA GLU A 23 23.17 -13.97 8.62
C GLU A 23 23.03 -12.78 7.65
N GLN A 24 22.56 -13.02 6.42
CA GLN A 24 22.28 -11.97 5.44
C GLN A 24 21.09 -11.08 5.86
N ILE A 25 20.11 -11.67 6.55
CA ILE A 25 18.97 -10.94 7.11
C ILE A 25 19.42 -10.11 8.32
N ALA A 26 20.24 -10.66 9.21
CA ALA A 26 20.77 -9.94 10.37
C ALA A 26 21.68 -8.74 10.00
N LYS A 27 22.42 -8.84 8.89
CA LYS A 27 23.27 -7.74 8.37
C LYS A 27 22.46 -6.58 7.78
N ARG A 28 21.21 -6.83 7.37
CA ARG A 28 20.27 -5.77 6.97
C ARG A 28 19.68 -5.18 8.25
N LYS A 29 20.22 -4.05 8.72
CA LYS A 29 19.63 -3.27 9.82
C LYS A 29 18.12 -3.19 9.63
N ALA A 30 17.37 -3.79 10.55
CA ALA A 30 15.92 -3.83 10.51
C ALA A 30 15.37 -2.41 10.60
N GLY A 31 14.82 -1.90 9.50
CA GLY A 31 14.06 -0.65 9.47
C GLY A 31 14.36 0.24 8.27
N ARG A 32 13.33 1.00 7.88
CA ARG A 32 13.48 2.18 7.02
C ARG A 32 14.48 3.15 7.70
N PRO A 33 15.42 3.76 6.96
CA PRO A 33 16.42 4.66 7.54
C PRO A 33 15.77 5.71 8.46
N ARG A 34 16.34 5.86 9.67
CA ARG A 34 15.93 6.88 10.64
C ARG A 34 16.01 8.24 9.96
N GLY A 35 14.90 8.97 9.90
CA GLY A 35 14.78 10.24 9.17
C GLY A 35 14.00 10.19 7.85
N SER A 36 13.58 9.03 7.37
CA SER A 36 12.69 8.92 6.18
C SER A 36 11.21 9.18 6.45
N VAL A 37 10.86 9.64 7.66
CA VAL A 37 9.51 10.14 7.94
C VAL A 37 9.48 11.58 7.45
N LYS A 38 8.83 11.83 6.31
CA LYS A 38 8.57 13.19 5.83
C LYS A 38 7.88 13.97 6.96
N ALA A 39 8.21 15.26 7.11
CA ALA A 39 7.50 16.14 8.06
C ALA A 39 5.98 16.12 7.81
N ASP A 40 5.58 16.05 6.54
CA ASP A 40 4.19 15.83 6.06
C ASP A 40 3.84 14.35 5.89
N ALA A 41 4.14 13.51 6.87
CA ALA A 41 3.70 12.12 6.81
C ALA A 41 2.17 12.06 6.98
N LYS A 42 1.49 11.33 6.08
CA LYS A 42 0.06 11.03 6.26
C LYS A 42 -0.13 10.29 7.59
N VAL A 43 -1.04 10.80 8.43
CA VAL A 43 -1.35 10.17 9.71
C VAL A 43 -2.29 8.99 9.47
N SER A 44 -1.89 7.80 9.90
CA SER A 44 -2.76 6.62 9.87
C SER A 44 -3.85 6.78 10.92
N THR A 45 -5.09 7.06 10.48
CA THR A 45 -6.26 7.19 11.35
C THR A 45 -7.30 6.13 11.00
N THR A 46 -8.03 5.66 12.02
CA THR A 46 -9.16 4.74 11.85
C THR A 46 -10.43 5.56 11.66
N LEU A 47 -10.92 5.62 10.41
CA LEU A 47 -12.18 6.26 10.05
C LEU A 47 -13.19 5.21 9.56
N ARG A 48 -14.44 5.33 9.98
CA ARG A 48 -15.55 4.55 9.42
C ARG A 48 -16.16 5.32 8.27
N LEU A 49 -16.31 4.65 7.13
CA LEU A 49 -16.97 5.17 5.93
C LEU A 49 -18.17 4.28 5.61
N ASP A 50 -19.20 4.86 5.00
CA ASP A 50 -20.33 4.10 4.48
C ASP A 50 -19.89 3.04 3.46
N PRO A 51 -20.57 1.88 3.44
CA PRO A 51 -20.20 0.76 2.57
C PRO A 51 -20.31 1.13 1.08
N GLU A 52 -21.29 1.96 0.71
CA GLU A 52 -21.47 2.43 -0.67
C GLU A 52 -20.30 3.29 -1.14
N VAL A 53 -19.86 4.23 -0.29
CA VAL A 53 -18.70 5.09 -0.57
C VAL A 53 -17.45 4.24 -0.74
N LEU A 54 -17.23 3.30 0.17
CA LEU A 54 -16.07 2.40 0.12
C LEU A 54 -16.10 1.52 -1.13
N ALA A 55 -17.26 0.99 -1.53
CA ALA A 55 -17.42 0.21 -2.75
C ALA A 55 -17.12 1.04 -4.01
N ALA A 56 -17.69 2.25 -4.10
CA ALA A 56 -17.48 3.17 -5.22
C ALA A 56 -16.00 3.51 -5.39
N PHE A 57 -15.30 3.86 -4.31
CA PHE A 57 -13.87 4.19 -4.40
C PHE A 57 -13.00 2.98 -4.70
N LYS A 58 -13.26 1.81 -4.08
CA LYS A 58 -12.49 0.59 -4.38
C LYS A 58 -12.64 0.15 -5.83
N ALA A 59 -13.82 0.36 -6.45
CA ALA A 59 -14.03 0.08 -7.86
C ALA A 59 -13.15 0.93 -8.79
N THR A 60 -12.63 2.08 -8.32
CA THR A 60 -11.67 2.91 -9.08
C THR A 60 -10.26 2.32 -9.17
N GLY A 61 -10.01 1.20 -8.49
CA GLY A 61 -8.76 0.46 -8.55
C GLY A 61 -7.67 0.96 -7.61
N ALA A 62 -6.41 0.72 -7.99
CA ALA A 62 -5.25 1.08 -7.18
C ALA A 62 -5.21 2.60 -6.89
N GLY A 63 -4.85 2.98 -5.67
CA GLY A 63 -4.75 4.38 -5.26
C GLY A 63 -6.07 5.04 -4.86
N TRP A 64 -7.17 4.29 -4.73
CA TRP A 64 -8.46 4.81 -4.28
C TRP A 64 -8.38 5.60 -2.96
N GLN A 65 -7.53 5.17 -2.01
CA GLN A 65 -7.31 5.90 -0.75
C GLN A 65 -6.68 7.27 -0.96
N THR A 66 -5.77 7.40 -1.94
CA THR A 66 -5.17 8.69 -2.30
C THR A 66 -6.23 9.59 -2.93
N ARG A 67 -7.08 9.03 -3.81
CA ARG A 67 -8.18 9.78 -4.43
C ARG A 67 -9.21 10.28 -3.40
N VAL A 68 -9.53 9.47 -2.39
CA VAL A 68 -10.37 9.91 -1.26
C VAL A 68 -9.71 11.07 -0.52
N ASN A 69 -8.42 10.96 -0.22
CA ASN A 69 -7.68 12.04 0.45
C ASN A 69 -7.67 13.34 -0.38
N ASP A 70 -7.42 13.27 -1.69
CA ASP A 70 -7.44 14.44 -2.57
C ASP A 70 -8.83 15.09 -2.62
N LEU A 71 -9.90 14.29 -2.63
CA LEU A 71 -11.26 14.81 -2.61
C LEU A 71 -11.57 15.55 -1.30
N LEU A 72 -11.16 14.97 -0.16
CA LEU A 72 -11.29 15.62 1.15
C LEU A 72 -10.49 16.91 1.22
N LEU A 73 -9.26 16.92 0.70
CA LEU A 73 -8.44 18.14 0.62
C LEU A 73 -9.12 19.21 -0.24
N ALA A 74 -9.62 18.85 -1.42
CA ALA A 74 -10.31 19.79 -2.30
C ALA A 74 -11.57 20.38 -1.64
N ASP A 75 -12.29 19.58 -0.86
CA ASP A 75 -13.47 20.04 -0.12
C ASP A 75 -13.12 20.98 1.04
N ILE A 76 -12.01 20.70 1.73
CA ILE A 76 -11.45 21.57 2.76
C ILE A 76 -11.01 22.91 2.16
N GLN A 77 -10.26 22.89 1.06
CA GLN A 77 -9.78 24.10 0.39
C GLN A 77 -10.92 24.94 -0.18
N ALA A 78 -12.00 24.29 -0.63
CA ALA A 78 -13.19 24.97 -1.11
C ALA A 78 -14.12 25.44 0.03
N GLY A 79 -13.81 25.15 1.30
CA GLY A 79 -14.60 25.56 2.46
C GLY A 79 -15.97 24.88 2.58
N ARG A 80 -16.23 23.79 1.83
CA ARG A 80 -17.53 23.09 1.81
C ARG A 80 -17.73 22.10 2.95
N HIS A 81 -16.63 21.73 3.61
CA HIS A 81 -16.61 20.76 4.71
C HIS A 81 -17.27 21.26 6.01
N VAL A 82 -17.45 22.59 6.17
CA VAL A 82 -18.12 23.16 7.34
C VAL A 82 -19.59 23.39 7.00
N LYS A 83 -20.46 22.70 7.73
CA LYS A 83 -21.89 22.98 7.71
C LYS A 83 -22.16 24.25 8.53
N ALA A 84 -22.89 25.22 7.96
CA ALA A 84 -23.42 26.36 8.69
C ALA A 84 -24.42 25.93 9.76
#